data_AF-A0A3C0G623-F1
#
_entry.id   AF-A0A3C0G623-F1
#
_cell.length_a   1.000
_cell.length_b   1.000
_cell.length_c   1.000
_cell.angle_alpha   90.00
_cell.angle_beta   90.00
_cell.angle_gamma   90.00
#
_symmetry.space_group_name_H-M   'P 1'
#
loop_
_entity.id
_entity.type
_entity.pdbx_description
1 polymer ?
#
loop_
_entity_poly.entity_id
_entity_poly.type
_entity_poly.pdbx_seq_one_letter_code
_entity_poly.pdbx_strand_id
1 'polypeptide(L)'
;VYDYPYLSSSSNHIFDITVGYDESSAFSSSAAVQNSKKINMYNQFAQLLLGYTGSDNTVRLFESDLTLDQTGSMTSCFFLSFSRLLVKDQIKKGSFSIKIGTGSFGQPFPTGSANAPSAILTLQDLSASNTQGTTTAVGGDYGILYDTTASITSRGLGVIFYQAGVVVLTSSIFDDMAAETDNHPGISPAGTHGHYFLSGSPQDGEPHVRSVSGAFSGSVISASCDALRHRIYDLSFNNTTEINSTIYFCRVPHNKYNYSSNPTYTSGSQIRVKSVATDEPVAYITTIGLYNSSNELLATAKLSEPLKKTPTNEMTLRVRLDY
;
A
#
# COMPACT_ATOMS: atom_id res chain seq x y z
N VAL A 1 -1.87 -28.99 -25.35
CA VAL A 1 -1.12 -27.78 -24.94
C VAL A 1 -0.50 -28.13 -23.60
N TYR A 2 0.79 -28.38 -23.59
CA TYR A 2 1.53 -28.72 -22.37
C TYR A 2 1.85 -27.42 -21.63
N ASP A 3 1.43 -27.35 -20.37
CA ASP A 3 1.65 -26.20 -19.50
C ASP A 3 3.12 -26.15 -19.05
N TYR A 4 3.68 -24.96 -19.04
CA TYR A 4 5.10 -24.69 -18.79
C TYR A 4 5.42 -24.91 -17.30
N PRO A 5 6.50 -25.62 -16.91
CA PRO A 5 6.78 -25.97 -15.51
C PRO A 5 7.50 -24.86 -14.70
N TYR A 6 7.64 -23.65 -15.25
CA TYR A 6 8.27 -22.53 -14.56
C TYR A 6 7.34 -21.31 -14.57
N LEU A 7 7.09 -20.75 -13.38
CA LEU A 7 6.41 -19.47 -13.22
C LEU A 7 7.12 -18.41 -14.06
N SER A 8 6.42 -17.85 -15.03
CA SER A 8 6.90 -16.70 -15.80
C SER A 8 7.36 -15.60 -14.84
N SER A 9 8.63 -15.22 -14.93
CA SER A 9 9.24 -14.09 -14.20
C SER A 9 8.64 -12.71 -14.53
N SER A 10 7.55 -12.67 -15.30
CA SER A 10 6.75 -11.48 -15.60
C SER A 10 5.71 -11.14 -14.53
N SER A 11 5.68 -11.85 -13.40
CA SER A 11 4.77 -11.50 -12.30
C SER A 11 5.26 -10.21 -11.64
N ASN A 12 4.40 -9.19 -11.65
CA ASN A 12 4.69 -7.94 -10.95
C ASN A 12 4.88 -8.23 -9.46
N HIS A 13 5.92 -7.63 -8.87
CA HIS A 13 6.12 -7.67 -7.43
C HIS A 13 4.90 -7.07 -6.71
N ILE A 14 4.28 -7.86 -5.83
CA ILE A 14 3.01 -7.52 -5.17
C ILE A 14 3.25 -6.94 -3.78
N PHE A 15 3.98 -7.67 -2.94
CA PHE A 15 4.36 -7.24 -1.59
C PHE A 15 5.55 -8.04 -1.06
N ASP A 16 6.22 -7.47 -0.06
CA ASP A 16 7.26 -8.13 0.74
C ASP A 16 6.75 -8.44 2.15
N ILE A 17 7.29 -9.51 2.73
CA ILE A 17 7.05 -9.87 4.14
C ILE A 17 8.38 -9.82 4.87
N THR A 18 8.39 -9.23 6.06
CA THR A 18 9.49 -9.36 7.02
C THR A 18 8.95 -9.49 8.45
N VAL A 19 9.82 -9.80 9.40
CA VAL A 19 9.47 -9.98 10.82
C VAL A 19 10.48 -9.26 11.70
N GLY A 20 10.02 -8.75 12.83
CA GLY A 20 10.87 -8.11 13.82
C GLY A 20 10.19 -8.02 15.18
N TYR A 21 10.97 -7.74 16.21
CA TYR A 21 10.46 -7.41 17.53
C TYR A 21 11.28 -6.29 18.15
N ASP A 22 10.66 -5.55 19.06
CA ASP A 22 11.30 -4.53 19.87
C ASP A 22 12.30 -5.14 20.87
N GLU A 23 13.22 -4.32 21.37
CA GLU A 23 14.17 -4.72 22.41
C GLU A 23 13.52 -5.06 23.76
N SER A 24 12.30 -4.58 24.02
CA SER A 24 11.49 -4.95 25.19
C SER A 24 10.75 -6.28 25.06
N SER A 25 10.69 -6.89 23.86
CA SER A 25 10.04 -8.20 23.67
C SER A 25 10.77 -9.30 24.45
N ALA A 26 10.04 -10.33 24.90
CA ALA A 26 10.63 -11.50 25.55
C ALA A 26 11.64 -12.25 24.65
N PHE A 27 11.60 -12.01 23.34
CA PHE A 27 12.51 -12.64 22.37
C PHE A 27 13.86 -11.92 22.22
N SER A 28 14.01 -10.71 22.76
CA SER A 28 15.21 -9.87 22.56
C SER A 28 16.47 -10.47 23.18
N SER A 29 16.34 -11.36 24.18
CA SER A 29 17.45 -12.10 24.77
C SER A 29 17.87 -13.34 23.98
N SER A 30 17.33 -13.56 22.77
CA SER A 30 17.65 -14.73 21.96
C SER A 30 19.14 -14.79 21.58
N ALA A 31 19.72 -16.00 21.66
CA ALA A 31 21.07 -16.29 21.19
C ALA A 31 21.15 -16.55 19.67
N ALA A 32 20.05 -16.42 18.92
CA ALA A 32 20.04 -16.65 17.48
C ALA A 32 20.84 -15.59 16.71
N VAL A 33 21.52 -16.01 15.65
CA VAL A 33 22.41 -15.16 14.83
C VAL A 33 21.71 -13.92 14.27
N GLN A 34 20.41 -14.02 13.96
CA GLN A 34 19.62 -12.92 13.39
C GLN A 34 18.86 -12.09 14.44
N ASN A 35 19.10 -12.27 15.74
CA ASN A 35 18.41 -11.52 16.81
C ASN A 35 18.54 -10.00 16.60
N SER A 36 19.77 -9.48 16.52
CA SER A 36 20.00 -8.05 16.28
C SER A 36 19.39 -7.53 14.97
N LYS A 37 19.25 -8.39 13.95
CA LYS A 37 18.60 -8.03 12.69
C LYS A 37 17.09 -7.89 12.84
N LYS A 38 16.45 -8.74 13.65
CA LYS A 38 15.00 -8.65 13.93
C LYS A 38 14.67 -7.41 14.77
N ILE A 39 15.53 -7.06 15.73
CA ILE A 39 15.42 -5.81 16.49
C ILE A 39 15.54 -4.60 15.57
N ASN A 40 16.59 -4.57 14.74
CA ASN A 40 16.77 -3.48 13.78
C ASN A 40 15.61 -3.38 12.78
N MET A 41 15.04 -4.50 12.34
CA MET A 41 13.91 -4.50 11.42
C MET A 41 12.69 -3.82 12.03
N TYR A 42 12.31 -4.20 13.26
CA TYR A 42 11.20 -3.57 13.98
C TYR A 42 11.44 -2.07 14.13
N ASN A 43 12.62 -1.68 14.63
CA ASN A 43 12.97 -0.29 14.85
C ASN A 43 12.96 0.55 13.58
N GLN A 44 13.39 -0.01 12.44
CA GLN A 44 13.34 0.70 11.16
C GLN A 44 11.90 0.98 10.70
N PHE A 45 11.00 -0.01 10.80
CA PHE A 45 9.59 0.19 10.47
C PHE A 45 8.94 1.19 11.43
N ALA A 46 9.19 1.05 12.72
CA ALA A 46 8.65 1.94 13.75
C ALA A 46 9.11 3.39 13.54
N GLN A 47 10.41 3.61 13.27
CA GLN A 47 10.94 4.95 12.96
C GLN A 47 10.34 5.55 11.68
N LEU A 48 10.20 4.74 10.62
CA LEU A 48 9.65 5.22 9.35
C LEU A 48 8.16 5.57 9.45
N LEU A 49 7.40 4.78 10.20
CA LEU A 49 5.93 4.86 10.21
C LEU A 49 5.37 5.68 11.37
N LEU A 50 5.96 5.57 12.56
CA LEU A 50 5.49 6.24 13.78
C LEU A 50 6.40 7.38 14.21
N GLY A 51 7.70 7.28 13.94
CA GLY A 51 8.69 8.25 14.39
C GLY A 51 9.05 8.11 15.86
N TYR A 52 9.40 9.24 16.50
CA TYR A 52 9.90 9.29 17.87
C TYR A 52 8.87 9.89 18.84
N THR A 53 9.06 9.64 20.14
CA THR A 53 8.22 10.16 21.22
C THR A 53 9.03 10.54 22.46
N GLY A 54 8.39 11.30 23.35
CA GLY A 54 8.95 11.70 24.64
C GLY A 54 10.11 12.69 24.54
N SER A 55 10.60 13.14 25.69
CA SER A 55 11.78 14.00 25.81
C SER A 55 13.08 13.28 25.41
N ASP A 56 13.07 11.95 25.53
CA ASP A 56 14.25 11.11 25.34
C ASP A 56 14.39 10.63 23.88
N ASN A 57 13.47 11.07 23.01
CA ASN A 57 13.43 10.75 21.58
C ASN A 57 13.50 9.24 21.33
N THR A 58 12.66 8.48 22.06
CA THR A 58 12.55 7.03 21.91
C THR A 58 11.71 6.69 20.69
N VAL A 59 12.01 5.56 20.06
CA VAL A 59 11.20 5.05 18.93
C VAL A 59 9.83 4.65 19.47
N ARG A 60 8.75 5.07 18.78
CA ARG A 60 7.39 4.65 19.16
C ARG A 60 7.17 3.17 18.86
N LEU A 61 6.50 2.46 19.75
CA LEU A 61 6.05 1.10 19.50
C LEU A 61 4.73 1.10 18.72
N PHE A 62 4.49 0.04 17.96
CA PHE A 62 3.18 -0.16 17.33
C PHE A 62 2.15 -0.53 18.39
N GLU A 63 0.91 -0.08 18.23
CA GLU A 63 -0.20 -0.37 19.13
C GLU A 63 -1.39 -0.90 18.31
N SER A 64 -2.25 -1.69 18.94
CA SER A 64 -3.48 -2.19 18.32
C SER A 64 -4.65 -1.20 18.45
N ASP A 65 -4.37 0.06 18.77
CA ASP A 65 -5.35 1.13 18.90
C ASP A 65 -4.84 2.46 18.30
N LEU A 66 -5.64 3.51 18.47
CA LEU A 66 -5.45 4.82 17.86
C LEU A 66 -4.92 5.88 18.85
N THR A 67 -4.50 5.50 20.07
CA THR A 67 -4.13 6.50 21.11
C THR A 67 -2.65 6.84 21.11
N LEU A 68 -1.76 5.93 20.68
CA LEU A 68 -0.30 6.13 20.68
C LEU A 68 0.25 6.47 22.07
N ASP A 69 -0.32 5.83 23.09
CA ASP A 69 0.00 6.05 24.50
C ASP A 69 0.98 5.01 25.10
N GLN A 70 1.44 4.08 24.26
CA GLN A 70 2.34 2.95 24.54
C GLN A 70 1.74 1.85 25.42
N THR A 71 0.44 1.92 25.73
CA THR A 71 -0.31 0.85 26.41
C THR A 71 -0.73 -0.20 25.38
N GLY A 72 -0.57 -1.49 25.70
CA GLY A 72 -0.98 -2.56 24.77
C GLY A 72 -0.14 -2.64 23.50
N SER A 73 1.15 -2.28 23.60
CA SER A 73 2.10 -2.27 22.49
C SER A 73 2.28 -3.66 21.85
N MET A 74 2.38 -3.69 20.52
CA MET A 74 2.79 -4.83 19.72
C MET A 74 4.31 -4.87 19.65
N THR A 75 4.93 -5.61 20.56
CA THR A 75 6.39 -5.78 20.67
C THR A 75 6.97 -6.77 19.65
N SER A 76 6.17 -7.65 19.04
CA SER A 76 6.60 -8.58 18.00
C SER A 76 5.62 -8.61 16.83
N CYS A 77 6.12 -8.30 15.63
CA CYS A 77 5.29 -8.02 14.47
C CYS A 77 5.76 -8.70 13.19
N PHE A 78 4.79 -9.01 12.34
CA PHE A 78 4.97 -9.24 10.92
C PHE A 78 4.69 -7.94 10.16
N PHE A 79 5.50 -7.65 9.16
CA PHE A 79 5.38 -6.47 8.31
C PHE A 79 5.12 -6.90 6.88
N LEU A 80 4.04 -6.40 6.28
CA LEU A 80 3.69 -6.59 4.87
C LEU A 80 3.80 -5.24 4.17
N SER A 81 4.71 -5.11 3.21
CA SER A 81 4.91 -3.86 2.45
C SER A 81 4.44 -4.06 1.01
N PHE A 82 3.40 -3.33 0.60
CA PHE A 82 2.82 -3.44 -0.74
C PHE A 82 3.59 -2.61 -1.75
N SER A 83 3.69 -3.12 -2.97
CA SER A 83 4.32 -2.41 -4.08
C SER A 83 3.51 -1.16 -4.47
N ARG A 84 4.20 -0.02 -4.65
CA ARG A 84 3.59 1.24 -5.12
C ARG A 84 2.90 1.12 -6.48
N LEU A 85 3.27 0.13 -7.30
CA LEU A 85 2.57 -0.15 -8.55
C LEU A 85 1.08 -0.44 -8.30
N LEU A 86 0.78 -1.11 -7.19
CA LEU A 86 -0.55 -1.47 -6.76
C LEU A 86 -1.20 -0.32 -6.00
N VAL A 87 -0.59 0.15 -4.92
CA VAL A 87 -1.25 1.13 -4.02
C VAL A 87 -1.43 2.52 -4.61
N LYS A 88 -0.71 2.84 -5.71
CA LYS A 88 -0.66 4.18 -6.32
C LYS A 88 -0.27 5.24 -5.30
N ASP A 89 -1.22 6.05 -4.84
CA ASP A 89 -0.99 7.10 -3.86
C ASP A 89 -1.27 6.58 -2.44
N GLN A 90 -2.39 5.88 -2.25
CA GLN A 90 -2.74 5.24 -0.99
C GLN A 90 -3.78 4.12 -1.15
N ILE A 91 -3.77 3.20 -0.19
CA ILE A 91 -4.85 2.23 0.00
C ILE A 91 -6.11 2.98 0.48
N LYS A 92 -7.26 2.65 -0.09
CA LYS A 92 -8.55 3.21 0.31
C LYS A 92 -8.90 2.74 1.72
N LYS A 93 -9.06 3.69 2.64
CA LYS A 93 -9.55 3.46 4.02
C LYS A 93 -10.89 2.70 4.01
N GLY A 94 -11.01 1.70 4.88
CA GLY A 94 -12.20 0.87 5.04
C GLY A 94 -12.37 -0.19 3.95
N SER A 95 -11.34 -0.48 3.16
CA SER A 95 -11.41 -1.47 2.08
C SER A 95 -10.45 -2.64 2.23
N PHE A 96 -9.53 -2.58 3.20
CA PHE A 96 -8.52 -3.60 3.37
C PHE A 96 -9.11 -4.81 4.09
N SER A 97 -8.82 -6.00 3.56
CA SER A 97 -9.21 -7.26 4.14
C SER A 97 -8.13 -8.30 3.88
N ILE A 98 -7.66 -8.95 4.95
CA ILE A 98 -6.74 -10.09 4.87
C ILE A 98 -7.34 -11.28 5.63
N LYS A 99 -7.30 -12.45 5.01
CA LYS A 99 -7.71 -13.72 5.60
C LYS A 99 -6.48 -14.56 5.86
N ILE A 100 -6.28 -14.95 7.11
CA ILE A 100 -5.08 -15.63 7.58
C ILE A 100 -5.47 -16.96 8.23
N GLY A 101 -4.85 -18.04 7.79
CA GLY A 101 -4.96 -19.35 8.41
C GLY A 101 -4.24 -19.39 9.75
N THR A 102 -4.93 -19.63 10.86
CA THR A 102 -4.36 -19.74 12.20
C THR A 102 -4.04 -21.19 12.59
N GLY A 103 -4.14 -22.11 11.63
CA GLY A 103 -3.78 -23.51 11.78
C GLY A 103 -2.27 -23.78 11.80
N SER A 104 -1.94 -25.06 11.99
CA SER A 104 -0.56 -25.56 11.95
C SER A 104 0.06 -25.44 10.56
N PHE A 105 1.38 -25.57 10.44
CA PHE A 105 2.06 -25.46 9.15
C PHE A 105 1.57 -26.53 8.16
N GLY A 106 1.32 -27.76 8.62
CA GLY A 106 0.84 -28.84 7.75
C GLY A 106 -0.65 -28.76 7.42
N GLN A 107 -1.43 -27.99 8.19
CA GLN A 107 -2.86 -27.76 8.01
C GLN A 107 -3.15 -26.29 8.35
N PRO A 108 -2.81 -25.33 7.46
CA PRO A 108 -2.97 -23.90 7.73
C PRO A 108 -4.43 -23.44 7.74
N PHE A 109 -5.29 -24.14 6.97
CA PHE A 109 -6.72 -23.82 6.80
C PHE A 109 -7.61 -25.04 7.14
N PRO A 110 -7.60 -25.56 8.38
CA PRO A 110 -8.40 -26.72 8.76
C PRO A 110 -9.89 -26.45 8.58
N THR A 111 -10.62 -27.42 8.04
CA THR A 111 -12.08 -27.40 7.88
C THR A 111 -12.71 -28.56 8.67
N GLY A 112 -13.77 -28.28 9.44
CA GLY A 112 -14.73 -29.32 9.86
C GLY A 112 -14.40 -30.18 11.09
N SER A 113 -13.84 -29.64 12.18
CA SER A 113 -13.88 -30.34 13.48
C SER A 113 -14.43 -29.47 14.62
N ALA A 114 -15.09 -30.08 15.59
CA ALA A 114 -15.66 -29.41 16.77
C ALA A 114 -14.61 -28.68 17.63
N ASN A 115 -13.32 -28.99 17.45
CA ASN A 115 -12.17 -28.37 18.11
C ASN A 115 -11.40 -27.40 17.18
N ALA A 116 -11.89 -27.17 15.95
CA ALA A 116 -11.32 -26.23 15.00
C ALA A 116 -12.44 -25.45 14.29
N PRO A 117 -13.17 -24.56 15.02
CA PRO A 117 -14.00 -23.55 14.37
C PRO A 117 -13.10 -22.79 13.39
N SER A 118 -13.56 -22.68 12.13
CA SER A 118 -12.85 -22.15 10.96
C SER A 118 -11.58 -21.36 11.33
N ALA A 119 -10.40 -21.98 11.23
CA ALA A 119 -9.13 -21.34 11.60
C ALA A 119 -8.67 -20.33 10.53
N ILE A 120 -9.62 -19.60 9.92
CA ILE A 120 -9.36 -18.47 9.06
C ILE A 120 -9.79 -17.23 9.84
N LEU A 121 -8.80 -16.49 10.30
CA LEU A 121 -8.96 -15.18 10.90
C LEU A 121 -9.14 -14.15 9.78
N THR A 122 -10.21 -13.34 9.85
CA THR A 122 -10.43 -12.25 8.91
C THR A 122 -10.13 -10.93 9.61
N LEU A 123 -9.09 -10.23 9.14
CA LEU A 123 -8.69 -8.93 9.66
C LEU A 123 -9.07 -7.83 8.68
N GLN A 124 -9.81 -6.83 9.14
CA GLN A 124 -10.31 -5.76 8.29
C GLN A 124 -10.27 -4.40 8.98
N ASP A 125 -10.13 -3.34 8.19
CA ASP A 125 -10.15 -1.95 8.65
C ASP A 125 -11.55 -1.33 8.60
N LEU A 126 -12.61 -2.10 8.92
CA LEU A 126 -14.01 -1.68 8.70
C LEU A 126 -14.39 -0.35 9.38
N SER A 127 -13.73 0.01 10.48
CA SER A 127 -13.98 1.26 11.19
C SER A 127 -13.34 2.49 10.53
N ALA A 128 -12.41 2.29 9.60
CA ALA A 128 -11.64 3.36 8.99
C ALA A 128 -12.38 4.03 7.83
N SER A 129 -12.34 5.36 7.82
CA SER A 129 -12.89 6.20 6.76
C SER A 129 -12.07 7.48 6.65
N ASN A 130 -12.40 8.35 5.69
CA ASN A 130 -11.75 9.65 5.56
C ASN A 130 -12.02 10.60 6.75
N THR A 131 -13.02 10.31 7.59
CA THR A 131 -13.46 11.20 8.67
C THR A 131 -13.36 10.59 10.06
N GLN A 132 -13.19 9.27 10.19
CA GLN A 132 -13.19 8.55 11.46
C GLN A 132 -12.37 7.26 11.38
N GLY A 133 -11.95 6.74 12.53
CA GLY A 133 -11.35 5.42 12.67
C GLY A 133 -9.93 5.33 12.14
N THR A 134 -9.27 6.48 12.03
CA THR A 134 -7.85 6.59 11.69
C THR A 134 -7.17 7.61 12.59
N THR A 135 -5.85 7.51 12.70
CA THR A 135 -4.98 8.50 13.34
C THR A 135 -3.80 8.78 12.43
N THR A 136 -3.24 9.98 12.52
CA THR A 136 -2.11 10.39 11.68
C THR A 136 -0.79 10.13 12.37
N ALA A 137 0.15 9.54 11.64
CA ALA A 137 1.52 9.33 12.06
C ALA A 137 2.49 9.78 10.93
N VAL A 138 3.80 9.59 11.15
CA VAL A 138 4.83 9.99 10.17
C VAL A 138 4.65 9.27 8.82
N GLY A 139 4.26 8.00 8.86
CA GLY A 139 3.99 7.16 7.68
C GLY A 139 2.66 7.44 6.97
N GLY A 140 1.96 8.51 7.36
CA GLY A 140 0.62 8.84 6.90
C GLY A 140 -0.46 8.46 7.91
N ASP A 141 -1.70 8.42 7.43
CA ASP A 141 -2.80 7.97 8.25
C ASP A 141 -2.74 6.45 8.41
N TYR A 142 -3.09 5.98 9.60
CA TYR A 142 -3.21 4.56 9.88
C TYR A 142 -4.55 4.21 10.53
N GLY A 143 -4.98 2.98 10.30
CA GLY A 143 -6.20 2.40 10.87
C GLY A 143 -5.93 1.04 11.52
N ILE A 144 -6.88 0.58 12.33
CA ILE A 144 -6.79 -0.69 13.06
C ILE A 144 -7.39 -1.83 12.25
N LEU A 145 -6.72 -2.97 12.26
CA LEU A 145 -7.21 -4.22 11.68
C LEU A 145 -7.90 -5.04 12.76
N TYR A 146 -9.23 -5.08 12.71
CA TYR A 146 -10.07 -5.82 13.64
C TYR A 146 -10.33 -7.22 13.16
N ASP A 147 -10.37 -8.16 14.10
CA ASP A 147 -10.92 -9.49 13.87
C ASP A 147 -12.44 -9.43 13.65
N THR A 148 -12.87 -9.67 12.42
CA THR A 148 -14.29 -9.68 12.07
C THR A 148 -14.95 -11.06 12.23
N THR A 149 -14.17 -12.10 12.58
CA THR A 149 -14.68 -13.41 12.99
C THR A 149 -15.19 -13.39 14.44
N ALA A 150 -14.64 -12.55 15.32
CA ALA A 150 -14.93 -12.52 16.76
C ALA A 150 -15.70 -11.28 17.29
N SER A 151 -16.31 -10.48 16.39
CA SER A 151 -16.92 -9.16 16.61
C SER A 151 -15.96 -7.98 16.36
N ILE A 152 -16.41 -7.08 15.48
CA ILE A 152 -15.67 -5.97 14.84
C ILE A 152 -15.01 -4.94 15.77
N THR A 153 -15.19 -5.00 17.09
CA THR A 153 -14.88 -3.86 17.99
C THR A 153 -13.98 -4.17 19.19
N SER A 154 -13.70 -5.44 19.49
CA SER A 154 -13.01 -5.79 20.75
C SER A 154 -11.57 -6.23 20.58
N ARG A 155 -11.09 -6.46 19.35
CA ARG A 155 -9.77 -7.07 19.13
C ARG A 155 -9.06 -6.54 17.88
N GLY A 156 -8.27 -5.48 18.06
CA GLY A 156 -7.29 -5.04 17.07
C GLY A 156 -6.08 -5.98 17.07
N LEU A 157 -5.71 -6.52 15.91
CA LEU A 157 -4.59 -7.47 15.76
C LEU A 157 -3.55 -6.98 14.75
N GLY A 158 -3.60 -5.69 14.45
CA GLY A 158 -2.65 -5.05 13.57
C GLY A 158 -3.10 -3.66 13.17
N VAL A 159 -2.25 -3.00 12.41
CA VAL A 159 -2.49 -1.68 11.85
C VAL A 159 -2.13 -1.64 10.38
N ILE A 160 -2.77 -0.72 9.64
CA ILE A 160 -2.48 -0.45 8.23
C ILE A 160 -2.16 1.03 8.06
N PHE A 161 -1.03 1.34 7.41
CA PHE A 161 -0.63 2.68 7.01
C PHE A 161 -0.99 2.88 5.53
N TYR A 162 -1.96 3.75 5.26
CA TYR A 162 -2.61 3.84 3.95
C TYR A 162 -1.70 4.39 2.86
N GLN A 163 -1.00 5.48 3.15
CA GLN A 163 -0.07 6.15 2.22
C GLN A 163 1.26 5.40 2.08
N ALA A 164 1.75 4.82 3.17
CA ALA A 164 2.96 3.99 3.12
C ALA A 164 2.72 2.65 2.42
N GLY A 165 1.48 2.15 2.40
CA GLY A 165 1.17 0.82 1.89
C GLY A 165 1.81 -0.28 2.74
N VAL A 166 1.82 -0.11 4.06
CA VAL A 166 2.42 -1.07 5.00
C VAL A 166 1.37 -1.55 5.99
N VAL A 167 1.30 -2.87 6.17
CA VAL A 167 0.49 -3.53 7.19
C VAL A 167 1.41 -4.13 8.24
N VAL A 168 1.08 -3.90 9.50
CA VAL A 168 1.79 -4.43 10.66
C VAL A 168 0.83 -5.33 11.41
N LEU A 169 1.16 -6.61 11.55
CA LEU A 169 0.36 -7.60 12.25
C LEU A 169 1.09 -8.05 13.51
N THR A 170 0.39 -8.14 14.65
CA THR A 170 1.00 -8.71 15.86
C THR A 170 1.22 -10.21 15.70
N SER A 171 2.30 -10.73 16.27
CA SER A 171 2.55 -12.18 16.31
C SER A 171 1.55 -12.94 17.17
N SER A 172 0.82 -12.26 18.05
CA SER A 172 -0.21 -12.87 18.92
C SER A 172 -1.36 -13.52 18.14
N ILE A 173 -1.51 -13.22 16.84
CA ILE A 173 -2.39 -13.95 15.92
C ILE A 173 -2.13 -15.47 15.95
N PHE A 174 -0.88 -15.88 16.20
CA PHE A 174 -0.45 -17.28 16.17
C PHE A 174 0.07 -17.79 17.51
N ASP A 175 0.02 -16.97 18.56
CA ASP A 175 0.60 -17.32 19.86
C ASP A 175 -0.46 -17.75 20.88
N ASP A 176 -0.08 -18.70 21.73
CA ASP A 176 -0.83 -19.17 22.91
C ASP A 176 0.04 -19.07 24.19
N MET A 177 1.23 -18.45 24.10
CA MET A 177 2.19 -18.38 25.19
C MET A 177 1.83 -17.31 26.23
N ALA A 178 1.55 -17.78 27.44
CA ALA A 178 1.27 -17.02 28.66
C ALA A 178 2.34 -15.97 29.10
N ALA A 179 3.46 -15.84 28.39
CA ALA A 179 4.53 -14.88 28.72
C ALA A 179 4.43 -13.55 27.96
N GLU A 180 3.75 -13.52 26.81
CA GLU A 180 3.45 -12.29 26.04
C GLU A 180 1.98 -11.88 26.23
N THR A 181 1.18 -12.69 26.93
CA THR A 181 -0.23 -12.43 27.25
C THR A 181 -0.47 -11.24 28.20
N ASP A 182 0.51 -10.88 29.02
CA ASP A 182 0.40 -9.71 29.91
C ASP A 182 0.74 -8.39 29.19
N ASN A 183 1.43 -8.45 28.06
CA ASN A 183 1.85 -7.29 27.26
C ASN A 183 1.09 -7.11 25.94
N HIS A 184 0.29 -8.09 25.51
CA HIS A 184 -0.52 -8.02 24.28
C HIS A 184 -2.03 -8.09 24.54
N PRO A 185 -2.83 -7.14 24.02
CA PRO A 185 -4.28 -7.30 23.99
C PRO A 185 -4.65 -8.43 23.00
N GLY A 186 -5.42 -9.42 23.46
CA GLY A 186 -6.15 -10.31 22.55
C GLY A 186 -5.75 -11.78 22.49
N ILE A 187 -5.35 -12.37 23.61
CA ILE A 187 -5.23 -13.83 23.77
C ILE A 187 -6.49 -14.52 23.23
N SER A 188 -6.31 -15.49 22.36
CA SER A 188 -7.37 -16.44 22.05
C SER A 188 -7.39 -17.52 23.13
N PRO A 189 -8.55 -18.01 23.59
CA PRO A 189 -8.60 -19.09 24.56
C PRO A 189 -7.75 -20.27 24.09
N ALA A 190 -6.94 -20.79 25.01
CA ALA A 190 -6.05 -21.93 24.80
C ALA A 190 -6.77 -23.07 24.04
N GLY A 191 -6.12 -23.59 23.00
CA GLY A 191 -6.51 -24.85 22.36
C GLY A 191 -7.13 -24.82 20.95
N THR A 192 -7.21 -23.67 20.26
CA THR A 192 -7.76 -23.62 18.87
C THR A 192 -6.70 -23.36 17.78
N HIS A 193 -5.49 -22.93 18.13
CA HIS A 193 -4.44 -22.60 17.17
C HIS A 193 -3.43 -23.73 17.03
N GLY A 194 -3.03 -24.04 15.79
CA GLY A 194 -2.02 -25.06 15.57
C GLY A 194 -0.70 -24.61 16.17
N HIS A 195 -0.19 -25.32 17.18
CA HIS A 195 1.06 -25.03 17.93
C HIS A 195 2.35 -24.92 17.09
N TYR A 196 2.23 -25.04 15.78
CA TYR A 196 3.24 -25.37 14.81
C TYR A 196 3.26 -24.34 13.69
N PHE A 197 3.86 -23.18 13.97
CA PHE A 197 4.00 -22.09 13.03
C PHE A 197 4.96 -22.45 11.88
N LEU A 198 6.08 -23.12 12.17
CA LEU A 198 7.08 -23.57 11.19
C LEU A 198 7.22 -25.09 11.18
N SER A 199 7.57 -25.66 10.02
CA SER A 199 8.19 -26.98 9.92
C SER A 199 9.57 -26.88 9.27
N GLY A 200 10.55 -27.60 9.80
CA GLY A 200 11.90 -27.71 9.23
C GLY A 200 12.19 -29.11 8.65
N SER A 201 13.26 -29.22 7.85
CA SER A 201 13.84 -30.51 7.48
C SER A 201 14.25 -31.28 8.75
N PRO A 202 14.01 -32.60 8.83
CA PRO A 202 14.46 -33.39 9.97
C PRO A 202 15.98 -33.31 10.11
N GLN A 203 16.48 -32.91 11.28
CA GLN A 203 17.66 -33.56 11.83
C GLN A 203 17.09 -34.72 12.68
N ASP A 204 17.57 -35.93 12.49
CA ASP A 204 17.17 -37.12 13.27
C ASP A 204 15.80 -37.76 12.95
N GLY A 205 15.19 -37.44 11.80
CA GLY A 205 14.02 -38.18 11.29
C GLY A 205 12.65 -37.71 11.80
N GLU A 206 12.59 -36.76 12.74
CA GLU A 206 11.35 -36.10 13.17
C GLU A 206 11.24 -34.68 12.58
N PRO A 207 10.06 -34.26 12.06
CA PRO A 207 9.86 -32.89 11.60
C PRO A 207 10.05 -31.92 12.77
N HIS A 208 11.02 -31.00 12.65
CA HIS A 208 11.21 -29.96 13.65
C HIS A 208 10.08 -28.95 13.53
N VAL A 209 9.17 -28.96 14.49
CA VAL A 209 8.03 -28.05 14.50
C VAL A 209 8.22 -26.97 15.56
N ARG A 210 8.04 -25.70 15.18
CA ARG A 210 8.23 -24.55 16.09
C ARG A 210 6.96 -23.74 16.19
N SER A 211 6.65 -23.24 17.39
CA SER A 211 5.62 -22.22 17.61
C SER A 211 6.03 -20.88 16.98
N VAL A 212 5.13 -19.90 16.98
CA VAL A 212 5.45 -18.54 16.52
C VAL A 212 6.57 -17.91 17.37
N SER A 213 6.55 -18.12 18.68
CA SER A 213 7.65 -17.73 19.58
C SER A 213 8.98 -18.36 19.14
N GLY A 214 8.98 -19.66 18.78
CA GLY A 214 10.16 -20.33 18.22
C GLY A 214 10.61 -19.76 16.87
N ALA A 215 9.70 -19.21 16.07
CA ALA A 215 9.99 -18.55 14.80
C ALA A 215 10.64 -17.18 14.97
N PHE A 216 10.19 -16.39 15.95
CA PHE A 216 10.80 -15.10 16.26
C PHE A 216 12.13 -15.26 17.02
N SER A 217 12.19 -16.13 18.02
CA SER A 217 13.42 -16.32 18.79
C SER A 217 14.50 -17.13 18.05
N GLY A 218 14.15 -18.24 17.39
CA GLY A 218 15.14 -19.23 16.95
C GLY A 218 15.34 -19.39 15.43
N SER A 219 14.38 -18.98 14.60
CA SER A 219 14.43 -19.22 13.15
C SER A 219 14.99 -18.04 12.35
N VAL A 220 15.41 -18.29 11.11
CA VAL A 220 15.79 -17.23 10.18
C VAL A 220 14.56 -16.46 9.70
N ILE A 221 14.71 -15.17 9.39
CA ILE A 221 13.63 -14.28 8.95
C ILE A 221 12.87 -14.89 7.76
N SER A 222 13.59 -15.40 6.75
CA SER A 222 12.98 -15.98 5.55
C SER A 222 12.02 -17.13 5.88
N ALA A 223 12.39 -18.03 6.80
CA ALA A 223 11.53 -19.13 7.21
C ALA A 223 10.24 -18.64 7.88
N SER A 224 10.35 -17.64 8.77
CA SER A 224 9.19 -17.02 9.42
C SER A 224 8.27 -16.33 8.41
N CYS A 225 8.85 -15.66 7.41
CA CYS A 225 8.09 -15.05 6.31
C CYS A 225 7.39 -16.09 5.43
N ASP A 226 8.06 -17.22 5.14
CA ASP A 226 7.48 -18.31 4.36
C ASP A 226 6.31 -18.96 5.10
N ALA A 227 6.41 -19.14 6.41
CA ALA A 227 5.31 -19.63 7.25
C ALA A 227 4.11 -18.68 7.30
N LEU A 228 4.34 -17.37 7.34
CA LEU A 228 3.24 -16.40 7.23
C LEU A 228 2.62 -16.46 5.83
N ARG A 229 3.44 -16.45 4.78
CA ARG A 229 2.97 -16.49 3.38
C ARG A 229 2.12 -17.73 3.10
N HIS A 230 2.51 -18.88 3.64
CA HIS A 230 1.75 -20.13 3.52
C HIS A 230 0.35 -20.06 4.15
N ARG A 231 0.11 -19.09 5.03
CA ARG A 231 -1.16 -18.88 5.75
C ARG A 231 -1.98 -17.73 5.21
N ILE A 232 -1.49 -16.94 4.26
CA ILE A 232 -2.31 -15.90 3.64
C ILE A 232 -3.28 -16.60 2.68
N TYR A 233 -4.56 -16.63 3.03
CA TYR A 233 -5.61 -17.24 2.23
C TYR A 233 -6.11 -16.29 1.14
N ASP A 234 -6.37 -15.05 1.53
CA ASP A 234 -6.93 -14.01 0.67
C ASP A 234 -6.47 -12.64 1.15
N LEU A 235 -6.25 -11.72 0.21
CA LEU A 235 -5.82 -10.36 0.48
C LEU A 235 -6.47 -9.45 -0.56
N SER A 236 -7.26 -8.49 -0.09
CA SER A 236 -7.97 -7.55 -0.97
C SER A 236 -7.96 -6.13 -0.38
N PHE A 237 -7.86 -5.15 -1.28
CA PHE A 237 -7.99 -3.74 -0.98
C PHE A 237 -8.32 -2.98 -2.26
N ASN A 238 -8.90 -1.78 -2.11
CA ASN A 238 -9.06 -0.84 -3.21
C ASN A 238 -8.00 0.27 -3.09
N ASN A 239 -7.60 0.84 -4.22
CA ASN A 239 -6.67 1.96 -4.24
C ASN A 239 -7.41 3.26 -4.52
N THR A 240 -6.87 4.35 -4.01
CA THR A 240 -7.30 5.70 -4.34
C THR A 240 -6.12 6.47 -4.91
N THR A 241 -6.41 7.27 -5.94
CA THR A 241 -5.45 8.19 -6.54
C THR A 241 -6.04 9.58 -6.46
N GLU A 242 -5.25 10.53 -5.99
CA GLU A 242 -5.61 11.94 -5.98
C GLU A 242 -5.09 12.57 -7.27
N ILE A 243 -6.01 12.98 -8.15
CA ILE A 243 -5.67 13.65 -9.40
C ILE A 243 -5.98 15.14 -9.22
N ASN A 244 -4.94 15.97 -9.21
CA ASN A 244 -5.12 17.41 -9.18
C ASN A 244 -5.43 17.87 -10.61
N SER A 245 -6.57 18.54 -10.79
CA SER A 245 -7.02 18.99 -12.10
C SER A 245 -7.28 20.49 -12.09
N THR A 246 -6.60 21.23 -12.96
CA THR A 246 -6.91 22.63 -13.23
C THR A 246 -7.57 22.77 -14.61
N ILE A 247 -8.64 23.57 -14.69
CA ILE A 247 -9.35 23.85 -15.94
C ILE A 247 -8.96 25.23 -16.44
N TYR A 248 -8.46 25.30 -17.67
CA TYR A 248 -8.16 26.53 -18.38
C TYR A 248 -9.18 26.76 -19.50
N PHE A 249 -9.61 28.00 -19.65
CA PHE A 249 -10.42 28.44 -20.79
C PHE A 249 -9.54 29.24 -21.75
N CYS A 250 -9.18 28.64 -22.88
CA CYS A 250 -8.44 29.31 -23.93
C CYS A 250 -9.43 29.94 -24.92
N ARG A 251 -9.59 31.25 -24.83
CA ARG A 251 -10.40 32.02 -25.78
C ARG A 251 -9.58 32.33 -27.02
N VAL A 252 -10.12 32.03 -28.20
CA VAL A 252 -9.54 32.30 -29.52
C VAL A 252 -10.46 33.30 -30.23
N PRO A 253 -10.18 34.61 -30.09
CA PRO A 253 -11.00 35.66 -30.69
C PRO A 253 -11.05 35.58 -32.21
N HIS A 254 -12.11 36.15 -32.79
CA HIS A 254 -12.31 36.17 -34.24
C HIS A 254 -11.14 36.85 -35.00
N ASN A 255 -10.51 37.88 -34.41
CA ASN A 255 -9.44 38.66 -35.02
C ASN A 255 -8.00 38.13 -34.79
N LYS A 256 -7.82 37.05 -34.01
CA LYS A 256 -6.49 36.48 -33.74
C LYS A 256 -6.36 35.05 -34.28
N TYR A 257 -5.12 34.62 -34.48
CA TYR A 257 -4.76 33.24 -34.82
C TYR A 257 -5.37 32.72 -36.14
N ASN A 258 -5.65 33.60 -37.09
CA ASN A 258 -6.11 33.27 -38.45
C ASN A 258 -4.95 32.96 -39.41
N TYR A 259 -3.82 32.48 -38.90
CA TYR A 259 -2.61 32.13 -39.64
C TYR A 259 -1.92 30.93 -38.99
N SER A 260 -1.03 30.25 -39.72
CA SER A 260 -0.31 29.08 -39.23
C SER A 260 1.20 29.29 -39.31
N SER A 261 1.95 28.65 -38.42
CA SER A 261 3.40 28.51 -38.48
C SER A 261 3.85 27.33 -39.35
N ASN A 262 2.92 26.61 -39.99
CA ASN A 262 3.26 25.55 -40.94
C ASN A 262 4.07 26.15 -42.12
N PRO A 263 5.18 25.54 -42.54
CA PRO A 263 5.97 26.00 -43.69
C PRO A 263 5.16 26.23 -44.98
N THR A 264 4.03 25.53 -45.17
CA THR A 264 3.13 25.74 -46.32
C THR A 264 2.41 27.09 -46.32
N TYR A 265 2.38 27.78 -45.18
CA TYR A 265 1.88 29.15 -45.01
C TYR A 265 2.98 30.19 -45.23
N THR A 266 4.17 29.82 -45.71
CA THR A 266 5.24 30.77 -46.02
C THR A 266 5.54 30.78 -47.50
N SER A 267 5.77 31.97 -48.05
CA SER A 267 6.28 32.15 -49.42
C SER A 267 7.39 33.19 -49.36
N GLY A 268 8.64 32.75 -49.57
CA GLY A 268 9.81 33.57 -49.23
C GLY A 268 9.88 33.85 -47.72
N SER A 269 10.05 35.11 -47.33
CA SER A 269 10.07 35.57 -45.92
C SER A 269 8.73 36.13 -45.44
N GLN A 270 7.62 35.84 -46.12
CA GLN A 270 6.29 36.35 -45.79
C GLN A 270 5.31 35.21 -45.49
N ILE A 271 4.42 35.42 -44.50
CA ILE A 271 3.33 34.50 -44.19
C ILE A 271 2.21 34.70 -45.22
N ARG A 272 1.96 33.69 -46.05
CA ARG A 272 0.85 33.60 -47.00
C ARG A 272 -0.36 32.96 -46.33
N VAL A 273 -1.36 33.78 -46.01
CA VAL A 273 -2.64 33.35 -45.41
C VAL A 273 -3.75 33.11 -46.42
N LYS A 274 -3.57 33.53 -47.68
CA LYS A 274 -4.57 33.43 -48.76
C LYS A 274 -3.89 33.13 -50.10
N SER A 275 -4.59 32.41 -50.97
CA SER A 275 -4.13 32.15 -52.34
C SER A 275 -4.62 33.21 -53.32
N VAL A 276 -5.88 33.64 -53.16
CA VAL A 276 -6.50 34.75 -53.88
C VAL A 276 -6.85 35.85 -52.87
N ALA A 277 -6.69 37.13 -53.25
CA ALA A 277 -6.89 38.25 -52.33
C ALA A 277 -8.33 38.34 -51.78
N THR A 278 -9.30 37.84 -52.53
CA THR A 278 -10.74 37.82 -52.18
C THR A 278 -11.12 36.75 -51.17
N ASP A 279 -10.30 35.70 -51.01
CA ASP A 279 -10.65 34.56 -50.14
C ASP A 279 -10.55 34.94 -48.67
N GLU A 280 -11.29 34.25 -47.81
CA GLU A 280 -11.07 34.35 -46.36
C GLU A 280 -9.88 33.49 -45.94
N PRO A 281 -9.02 33.99 -45.01
CA PRO A 281 -7.91 33.18 -44.51
C PRO A 281 -8.47 32.07 -43.62
N VAL A 282 -7.99 30.85 -43.83
CA VAL A 282 -8.38 29.67 -43.05
C VAL A 282 -7.15 29.16 -42.32
N ALA A 283 -7.29 28.86 -41.04
CA ALA A 283 -6.29 28.16 -40.24
C ALA A 283 -6.94 27.01 -39.48
N TYR A 284 -6.14 26.02 -39.07
CA TYR A 284 -6.60 24.90 -38.27
C TYR A 284 -5.83 24.84 -36.97
N ILE A 285 -6.55 24.82 -35.85
CA ILE A 285 -5.96 24.67 -34.52
C ILE A 285 -5.89 23.16 -34.24
N THR A 286 -4.68 22.67 -33.97
CA THR A 286 -4.43 21.24 -33.67
C THR A 286 -3.91 21.04 -32.25
N THR A 287 -3.21 22.04 -31.72
CA THR A 287 -2.47 21.95 -30.46
C THR A 287 -2.60 23.28 -29.70
N ILE A 288 -2.70 23.19 -28.38
CA ILE A 288 -2.75 24.33 -27.46
C ILE A 288 -1.58 24.18 -26.50
N GLY A 289 -0.72 25.19 -26.39
CA GLY A 289 0.39 25.22 -25.44
C GLY A 289 0.09 26.15 -24.25
N LEU A 290 0.41 25.71 -23.04
CA LEU A 290 0.41 26.52 -21.84
C LEU A 290 1.84 27.02 -21.59
N TYR A 291 2.02 28.33 -21.46
CA TYR A 291 3.33 28.96 -21.26
C TYR A 291 3.38 29.70 -19.92
N ASN A 292 4.56 29.76 -19.29
CA ASN A 292 4.79 30.59 -18.10
C ASN A 292 5.12 32.05 -18.47
N SER A 293 5.32 32.91 -17.45
CA SER A 293 5.68 34.32 -17.63
C SER A 293 7.03 34.54 -18.32
N SER A 294 7.89 33.54 -18.34
CA SER A 294 9.19 33.55 -19.02
C SER A 294 9.13 32.99 -20.45
N ASN A 295 7.93 32.70 -20.98
CA ASN A 295 7.68 32.04 -22.27
C ASN A 295 8.18 30.60 -22.40
N GLU A 296 8.28 29.86 -21.30
CA GLU A 296 8.60 28.42 -21.32
C GLU A 296 7.31 27.59 -21.44
N LEU A 297 7.33 26.56 -22.30
CA LEU A 297 6.19 25.66 -22.51
C LEU A 297 6.05 24.71 -21.31
N LEU A 298 4.95 24.82 -20.57
CA LEU A 298 4.64 23.99 -19.39
C LEU A 298 3.82 22.75 -19.75
N ALA A 299 2.85 22.90 -20.65
CA ALA A 299 1.96 21.81 -21.03
C ALA A 299 1.48 21.95 -22.48
N THR A 300 1.12 20.83 -23.10
CA THR A 300 0.54 20.79 -24.45
C THR A 300 -0.72 19.93 -24.45
N ALA A 301 -1.81 20.49 -24.95
CA ALA A 301 -3.04 19.76 -25.25
C ALA A 301 -3.17 19.56 -26.76
N LYS A 302 -3.46 18.33 -27.19
CA LYS A 302 -3.74 18.01 -28.60
C LYS A 302 -5.24 17.82 -28.78
N LEU A 303 -5.77 18.39 -29.85
CA LEU A 303 -7.15 18.20 -30.25
C LEU A 303 -7.25 16.89 -31.05
N SER A 304 -8.32 16.15 -30.85
CA SER A 304 -8.61 14.91 -31.59
C SER A 304 -8.83 15.19 -33.07
N GLU A 305 -9.41 16.34 -33.39
CA GLU A 305 -9.65 16.81 -34.75
C GLU A 305 -9.20 18.27 -34.91
N PRO A 306 -8.58 18.66 -36.05
CA PRO A 306 -8.20 20.03 -36.30
C PRO A 306 -9.43 20.95 -36.37
N LEU A 307 -9.49 21.97 -35.52
CA LEU A 307 -10.60 22.91 -35.48
C LEU A 307 -10.37 24.05 -36.48
N LYS A 308 -11.32 24.21 -37.42
CA LYS A 308 -11.26 25.26 -38.45
C LYS A 308 -11.51 26.65 -37.83
N LYS A 309 -10.56 27.56 -38.04
CA LYS A 309 -10.60 28.96 -37.65
C LYS A 309 -10.70 29.88 -38.87
N THR A 310 -11.63 30.83 -38.83
CA THR A 310 -11.85 31.90 -39.83
C THR A 310 -12.01 33.24 -39.11
N PRO A 311 -11.83 34.40 -39.79
CA PRO A 311 -12.00 35.71 -39.14
C PRO A 311 -13.41 36.01 -38.62
N THR A 312 -14.39 35.21 -39.02
CA THR A 312 -15.81 35.33 -38.66
C THR A 312 -16.18 34.52 -37.43
N ASN A 313 -15.39 33.51 -37.07
CA ASN A 313 -15.69 32.63 -35.95
C ASN A 313 -14.84 32.93 -34.72
N GLU A 314 -15.49 32.89 -33.55
CA GLU A 314 -14.83 32.91 -32.25
C GLU A 314 -15.04 31.55 -31.58
N MET A 315 -14.03 31.08 -30.84
CA MET A 315 -14.10 29.79 -30.18
C MET A 315 -13.44 29.86 -28.80
N THR A 316 -14.00 29.12 -27.85
CA THR A 316 -13.42 28.97 -26.51
C THR A 316 -13.18 27.49 -26.26
N LEU A 317 -11.94 27.13 -25.95
CA LEU A 317 -11.51 25.77 -25.69
C LEU A 317 -11.34 25.57 -24.19
N ARG A 318 -12.11 24.64 -23.62
CA ARG A 318 -11.96 24.21 -22.24
C ARG A 318 -10.91 23.10 -22.19
N VAL A 319 -9.76 23.39 -21.61
CA VAL A 319 -8.64 22.47 -21.48
C VAL A 319 -8.51 22.04 -20.02
N ARG A 320 -8.43 20.73 -19.77
CA ARG A 320 -8.15 20.17 -18.44
C ARG A 320 -6.67 19.79 -18.39
N LEU A 321 -5.98 20.24 -17.35
CA LEU A 321 -4.62 19.84 -17.01
C LEU A 321 -4.68 18.98 -15.74
N ASP A 322 -4.36 17.69 -15.90
CA ASP A 322 -4.24 16.73 -14.80
C ASP A 322 -2.76 16.59 -14.43
N TYR A 323 -2.42 16.68 -13.13
CA TYR A 323 -1.06 16.57 -12.60
C TYR A 323 -1.01 15.97 -11.19
#